data_AF-A0A330LX77-F1
#
_entry.id   AF-A0A330LX77-F1
#
_cell.length_a   1.000
_cell.length_b   1.000
_cell.length_c   1.000
_cell.angle_alpha   90.00
_cell.angle_beta   90.00
_cell.angle_gamma   90.00
#
_symmetry.space_group_name_H-M   'P 1'
#
loop_
_entity.id
_entity.type
_entity.pdbx_description
1 polymer ?
#
loop_
_entity_poly.entity_id
_entity_poly.type
_entity_poly.pdbx_seq_one_letter_code
_entity_poly.pdbx_strand_id
1 'polypeptide(L)'
;MLMGDDPLTGINYDHRRDWVESQLLTLASAFSIDVAAYAVMSNHLHLVLSVDIYQSNCFAFMAFIRGYFCLAIELITKCRECPLIF
;
A
#
# COMPACT_ATOMS: atom_id res chain seq x y z
N MET A 1 -1.09 5.85 -15.51
CA MET A 1 0.07 6.09 -14.63
C MET A 1 -0.45 6.12 -13.19
N LEU A 2 0.33 5.67 -12.19
CA LEU A 2 -0.15 5.66 -10.79
C LEU A 2 -0.19 7.06 -10.14
N MET A 3 0.58 8.04 -10.67
CA MET A 3 0.67 9.44 -10.20
C MET A 3 0.97 10.37 -11.38
N GLY A 4 0.78 11.67 -11.18
CA GLY A 4 0.99 12.73 -12.15
C GLY A 4 -0.24 13.08 -12.99
N ASP A 5 -0.10 14.11 -13.82
CA ASP A 5 -1.12 14.52 -14.78
C ASP A 5 -1.19 13.48 -15.89
N ASP A 6 -2.35 12.85 -16.04
CA ASP A 6 -2.56 11.96 -17.18
C ASP A 6 -2.62 12.81 -18.47
N PRO A 7 -1.67 12.63 -19.41
CA PRO A 7 -1.62 13.45 -20.61
C PRO A 7 -2.83 13.24 -21.55
N LEU A 8 -3.62 12.20 -21.33
CA LEU A 8 -4.84 11.92 -22.11
C LEU A 8 -6.08 12.62 -21.55
N THR A 9 -6.17 12.80 -20.23
CA THR A 9 -7.37 13.32 -19.55
C THR A 9 -7.14 14.65 -18.81
N GLY A 10 -5.88 15.04 -18.58
CA GLY A 10 -5.49 16.22 -17.80
C GLY A 10 -5.78 16.10 -16.30
N ILE A 11 -6.12 14.91 -15.82
CA ILE A 11 -6.45 14.68 -14.41
C ILE A 11 -5.16 14.44 -13.63
N ASN A 12 -4.92 15.26 -12.61
CA ASN A 12 -3.83 15.08 -11.67
C ASN A 12 -4.18 13.96 -10.68
N TYR A 13 -3.41 12.87 -10.67
CA TYR A 13 -3.64 11.73 -9.77
C TYR A 13 -2.82 11.78 -8.47
N ASP A 14 -2.15 12.89 -8.13
CA ASP A 14 -1.28 12.98 -6.94
C ASP A 14 -2.05 12.83 -5.63
N HIS A 15 -3.34 13.18 -5.62
CA HIS A 15 -4.28 12.94 -4.51
C HIS A 15 -4.37 11.45 -4.12
N ARG A 16 -3.96 10.54 -5.01
CA ARG A 16 -4.02 9.10 -4.78
C ARG A 16 -2.90 8.67 -3.85
N ARG A 17 -1.84 9.48 -3.66
CA ARG A 17 -0.77 9.23 -2.68
C ARG A 17 -1.33 9.17 -1.28
N ASP A 18 -2.09 10.20 -0.92
CA ASP A 18 -2.66 10.34 0.43
C ASP A 18 -3.64 9.20 0.72
N TRP A 19 -4.44 8.80 -0.28
CA TRP A 19 -5.33 7.66 -0.16
C TRP A 19 -4.56 6.35 0.03
N VAL A 20 -3.56 6.06 -0.81
CA VAL A 20 -2.72 4.85 -0.68
C VAL A 20 -1.99 4.84 0.66
N GLU A 21 -1.49 5.98 1.12
CA GLU A 21 -0.84 6.13 2.43
C GLU A 21 -1.81 5.82 3.57
N SER A 22 -3.02 6.37 3.55
CA SER A 22 -4.05 6.10 4.58
C SER A 22 -4.40 4.60 4.67
N GLN A 23 -4.46 3.91 3.52
CA GLN A 23 -4.74 2.48 3.47
C GLN A 23 -3.57 1.65 3.99
N LEU A 24 -2.34 2.02 3.63
CA LEU A 24 -1.12 1.40 4.15
C LEU A 24 -1.02 1.55 5.66
N LEU A 25 -1.31 2.73 6.20
CA LEU A 25 -1.32 2.98 7.65
C LEU A 25 -2.42 2.19 8.36
N THR A 26 -3.61 2.09 7.77
CA THR A 26 -4.72 1.29 8.32
C THR A 26 -4.35 -0.20 8.36
N LEU A 27 -3.76 -0.71 7.29
CA LEU A 27 -3.31 -2.10 7.19
C LEU A 27 -2.18 -2.40 8.19
N ALA A 28 -1.24 -1.47 8.33
CA ALA A 28 -0.15 -1.55 9.30
C ALA A 28 -0.68 -1.59 10.75
N SER A 29 -1.61 -0.70 11.08
CA SER A 29 -2.29 -0.68 12.39
C SER A 29 -3.07 -1.98 12.67
N ALA A 30 -3.74 -2.54 11.66
CA ALA A 30 -4.49 -3.79 11.82
C ALA A 30 -3.60 -4.99 12.19
N PHE A 31 -2.34 -4.99 11.73
CA PHE A 31 -1.39 -6.06 12.00
C PHE A 31 -0.37 -5.72 13.10
N SER A 32 -0.47 -4.56 13.76
CA SER A 32 0.52 -4.07 14.72
C SER A 32 1.95 -4.02 14.15
N ILE A 33 2.06 -3.66 12.87
CA ILE A 33 3.33 -3.52 12.16
C ILE A 33 3.57 -2.03 11.93
N ASP A 34 4.82 -1.59 12.01
CA ASP A 34 5.19 -0.22 11.67
C ASP A 34 5.61 -0.11 10.19
N VAL A 35 5.22 0.99 9.53
CA VAL A 35 5.72 1.32 8.19
C VAL A 35 6.99 2.15 8.35
N ALA A 36 8.13 1.57 8.02
CA ALA A 36 9.42 2.26 8.15
C ALA A 36 9.68 3.22 6.98
N ALA A 37 9.31 2.81 5.77
CA ALA A 37 9.41 3.65 4.57
C ALA A 37 8.47 3.13 3.48
N TYR A 38 8.02 4.01 2.59
CA TYR A 38 7.33 3.63 1.38
C TYR A 38 7.74 4.55 0.22
N ALA A 39 7.71 4.02 -1.00
CA ALA A 39 7.93 4.80 -2.21
C ALA A 39 6.90 4.38 -3.27
N VAL A 40 6.00 5.30 -3.60
CA VAL A 40 5.03 5.13 -4.69
C VAL A 40 5.63 5.69 -5.97
N MET A 41 5.89 4.82 -6.94
CA MET A 41 6.33 5.19 -8.28
C MET A 41 5.27 4.82 -9.32
N SER A 42 5.42 5.37 -10.53
CA SER A 42 4.41 5.30 -11.60
C SER A 42 4.03 3.87 -12.03
N ASN A 43 4.91 2.89 -11.78
CA ASN A 43 4.76 1.48 -12.15
C ASN A 43 5.03 0.48 -11.00
N HIS A 44 5.41 0.93 -9.81
CA HIS A 44 5.70 0.04 -8.68
C HIS A 44 5.62 0.76 -7.33
N LEU A 45 5.34 -0.02 -6.29
CA LEU A 45 5.33 0.43 -4.90
C LEU A 45 6.46 -0.29 -4.16
N HIS A 46 7.35 0.45 -3.53
CA HIS A 46 8.23 -0.09 -2.50
C HIS A 46 7.63 0.16 -1.14
N LEU A 47 7.60 -0.87 -0.29
CA LEU A 47 7.14 -0.76 1.08
C LEU A 47 8.15 -1.46 1.99
N VAL A 48 8.61 -0.76 3.01
CA VAL A 48 9.51 -1.24 4.05
C VAL A 48 8.71 -1.27 5.35
N LEU A 49 8.55 -2.47 5.89
CA LEU A 49 7.83 -2.73 7.13
C LEU A 49 8.83 -3.05 8.24
N SER A 50 8.59 -2.50 9.42
CA SER A 50 9.29 -2.82 10.66
C SER A 50 8.36 -3.67 11.52
N VAL A 51 8.73 -4.92 11.74
CA VAL A 51 7.96 -5.88 12.56
C VAL A 51 8.71 -6.09 13.87
N ASP A 52 7.99 -6.04 14.98
CA ASP A 52 8.55 -6.40 16.28
C ASP A 52 8.88 -7.90 16.32
N ILE A 53 10.11 -8.22 16.71
CA ILE A 53 10.65 -9.57 16.87
C ILE A 53 9.82 -10.40 17.86
N TYR A 54 9.24 -9.76 18.88
CA TYR A 54 8.39 -10.42 19.87
C TYR A 54 7.05 -10.88 19.27
N GLN A 55 6.53 -10.18 18.26
CA GLN A 55 5.36 -10.60 17.50
C GLN A 55 5.73 -11.51 16.30
N SER A 56 6.94 -11.37 15.76
CA SER A 56 7.42 -12.07 14.56
C SER A 56 7.98 -13.47 14.79
N ASN A 57 8.13 -13.93 16.03
CA ASN A 57 8.82 -15.21 16.33
C ASN A 57 8.13 -16.47 15.80
N CYS A 58 6.93 -16.35 15.24
CA CYS A 58 6.20 -17.46 14.64
C CYS A 58 6.35 -17.43 13.11
N PHE A 59 6.95 -18.48 12.53
CA PHE A 59 7.09 -18.63 11.06
C PHE A 59 5.74 -18.51 10.32
N ALA A 60 4.66 -18.98 10.94
CA ALA A 60 3.30 -18.85 10.42
C ALA A 60 2.81 -17.40 10.35
N PHE A 61 3.17 -16.57 11.34
CA PHE A 61 2.80 -15.15 11.38
C PHE A 61 3.48 -14.37 10.26
N MET A 62 4.77 -14.63 10.02
CA MET A 62 5.51 -13.99 8.94
C MET A 62 4.99 -14.39 7.55
N ALA A 63 4.66 -15.68 7.35
CA ALA A 63 4.05 -16.15 6.11
C ALA A 63 2.65 -15.56 5.87
N PHE A 64 1.86 -15.45 6.94
CA PHE A 64 0.53 -14.85 6.93
C PHE A 64 0.60 -13.37 6.55
N ILE A 65 1.43 -12.57 7.23
CA ILE A 65 1.64 -11.17 6.88
C ILE A 65 2.05 -11.07 5.43
N ARG A 66 3.06 -11.84 4.99
CA ARG A 66 3.54 -11.73 3.61
C ARG A 66 2.46 -12.03 2.57
N GLY A 67 1.56 -12.98 2.83
CA GLY A 67 0.44 -13.30 1.96
C GLY A 67 -0.68 -12.23 1.97
N TYR A 68 -1.17 -11.88 3.15
CA TYR A 68 -2.27 -10.93 3.31
C TYR A 68 -1.87 -9.51 2.89
N PHE A 69 -0.65 -9.08 3.25
CA PHE A 69 -0.15 -7.77 2.90
C PHE A 69 0.09 -7.64 1.39
N CYS A 70 0.56 -8.71 0.72
CA CYS A 70 0.68 -8.75 -0.74
C CYS A 70 -0.68 -8.64 -1.42
N LEU A 71 -1.67 -9.44 -0.98
CA LEU A 71 -3.03 -9.40 -1.53
C LEU A 71 -3.69 -8.02 -1.31
N ALA A 72 -3.53 -7.44 -0.13
CA ALA A 72 -4.09 -6.13 0.20
C ALA A 72 -3.45 -5.01 -0.63
N ILE A 73 -2.12 -5.01 -0.78
CA ILE A 73 -1.42 -4.05 -1.66
C ILE A 73 -1.88 -4.23 -3.10
N GLU A 74 -2.05 -5.47 -3.57
CA GLU A 74 -2.54 -5.72 -4.92
C GLU A 74 -3.96 -5.15 -5.08
N LEU A 75 -4.86 -5.32 -4.12
CA LEU A 75 -6.19 -4.69 -4.17
C LEU A 75 -6.12 -3.15 -4.15
N ILE A 76 -5.29 -2.56 -3.29
CA ILE A 76 -5.11 -1.09 -3.17
C ILE A 76 -4.54 -0.51 -4.47
N THR A 77 -3.56 -1.18 -5.08
CA THR A 77 -2.89 -0.70 -6.30
C THR A 77 -3.62 -1.06 -7.59
N LYS A 78 -4.44 -2.12 -7.59
CA LYS A 78 -5.22 -2.63 -8.74
C LYS A 78 -6.67 -2.15 -8.73
N CYS A 79 -7.12 -1.43 -7.70
CA CYS A 79 -8.24 -0.48 -7.75
C CYS A 79 -7.90 0.67 -8.72
N ARG A 80 -7.76 0.32 -10.00
CA ARG A 80 -7.40 1.20 -11.12
C ARG A 80 -8.65 1.85 -11.74
N GLU A 81 -9.84 1.33 -11.41
CA GLU A 81 -11.11 1.60 -12.11
C GLU A 81 -12.32 1.77 -11.16
N CYS A 82 -12.12 2.21 -9.91
CA CYS A 82 -13.26 2.59 -9.08
C CYS A 82 -13.50 4.11 -9.21
N PRO A 83 -14.47 4.57 -10.03
CA PRO A 83 -14.85 5.98 -10.14
C PRO A 83 -15.61 6.51 -8.91
N LEU A 84 -15.61 5.79 -7.78
CA LEU A 84 -16.35 6.13 -6.56
C LEU A 84 -15.45 6.68 -5.43
N ILE A 85 -14.17 6.93 -5.72
CA ILE A 85 -13.21 7.51 -4.75
C ILE A 85 -12.73 8.92 -5.19
N PHE A 86 -13.32 9.47 -6.26
CA PHE A 86 -13.21 10.90 -6.62
C PHE A 86 -14.59 11.48 -6.90
#